data_AF-J0W3J5-F1
#
_entry.id   AF-J0W3J5-F1
#
_cell.length_a   1.000
_cell.length_b   1.000
_cell.length_c   1.000
_cell.angle_alpha   90.00
_cell.angle_beta   90.00
_cell.angle_gamma   90.00
#
_symmetry.space_group_name_H-M   'P 1'
#
loop_
_entity.id
_entity.type
_entity.pdbx_description
1 polymer ?
#
loop_
_entity_poly.entity_id
_entity_poly.type
_entity_poly.pdbx_seq_one_letter_code
_entity_poly.pdbx_strand_id
1 'polypeptide(L)'
;MAVIVSDVDEARSTALGKSLIFIIWLALAAALCWSEIVWRDEVRALSLALQGDNFIDMLRLMHGEGHPALWYILLRAAYIVVGSPVVLKIVALTIAAASAYLLVFRLKLPLSIMLLSLFSSFSIFDYAAMSRNYGISMLIIFLIVLSWEKGARNGILLGLLFALLANTNVHSVVLVGGFLAFWFFDLVLTRPGLP
;
A
#
# COMPACT_ATOMS: atom_id res chain seq x y z
N MET A 1 -19.86 33.40 -18.41
CA MET A 1 -20.76 32.37 -17.81
C MET A 1 -20.62 31.02 -18.52
N ALA A 2 -20.74 30.95 -19.85
CA ALA A 2 -20.60 29.69 -20.61
C ALA A 2 -19.24 28.96 -20.44
N VAL A 3 -18.11 29.68 -20.40
CA VAL A 3 -16.77 29.09 -20.20
C VAL A 3 -16.59 28.52 -18.79
N ILE A 4 -17.14 29.18 -17.76
CA ILE A 4 -17.08 28.69 -16.37
C ILE A 4 -17.96 27.43 -16.22
N VAL A 5 -19.10 27.39 -16.91
CA VAL A 5 -19.97 26.20 -16.92
C VAL A 5 -19.29 25.03 -17.64
N SER A 6 -18.62 25.26 -18.77
CA SER A 6 -17.91 24.18 -19.49
C SER A 6 -16.74 23.59 -18.70
N ASP A 7 -15.93 24.43 -18.02
CA ASP A 7 -14.83 23.94 -17.17
C ASP A 7 -15.34 23.14 -15.96
N VAL A 8 -16.46 23.57 -15.36
CA VAL A 8 -17.09 22.88 -14.24
C VAL A 8 -17.66 21.53 -14.69
N ASP A 9 -18.28 21.46 -15.87
CA ASP A 9 -18.82 20.21 -16.41
C ASP A 9 -17.70 19.23 -16.83
N GLU A 10 -16.59 19.72 -17.37
CA GLU A 10 -15.43 18.88 -17.74
C GLU A 10 -14.71 18.31 -16.51
N ALA A 11 -14.49 19.14 -15.48
CA ALA A 11 -13.94 18.70 -14.20
C ALA A 11 -14.86 17.69 -13.51
N ARG A 12 -16.18 17.92 -13.55
CA ARG A 12 -17.18 17.00 -12.99
C ARG A 12 -17.21 15.67 -13.75
N SER A 13 -17.19 15.70 -15.09
CA SER A 13 -17.15 14.50 -15.93
C SER A 13 -15.90 13.66 -15.64
N THR A 14 -14.74 14.31 -15.48
CA THR A 14 -13.48 13.65 -15.14
C THR A 14 -13.52 13.03 -13.73
N ALA A 15 -14.09 13.73 -12.75
CA ALA A 15 -14.25 13.21 -11.39
C ALA A 15 -15.21 12.02 -11.34
N LEU A 16 -16.32 12.07 -12.10
CA LEU A 16 -17.25 10.96 -12.25
C LEU A 16 -16.59 9.75 -12.92
N GLY A 17 -15.80 9.97 -13.98
CA GLY A 17 -15.03 8.92 -14.65
C GLY A 17 -14.05 8.22 -13.72
N LYS A 18 -13.28 8.99 -12.93
CA LYS A 18 -12.37 8.43 -11.91
C LYS A 18 -13.09 7.65 -10.83
N SER A 19 -14.24 8.16 -10.38
CA SER A 19 -15.08 7.50 -9.38
C SER A 19 -15.60 6.17 -9.90
N LEU A 20 -16.08 6.15 -11.15
CA LEU A 20 -16.54 4.94 -11.82
C LEU A 20 -15.41 3.91 -11.97
N ILE A 21 -14.22 4.34 -12.42
CA ILE A 21 -13.04 3.47 -12.52
C ILE A 21 -12.70 2.82 -11.17
N PHE A 22 -12.66 3.63 -10.10
CA PHE A 22 -12.37 3.12 -8.75
C PHE A 22 -13.44 2.15 -8.26
N ILE A 23 -14.73 2.45 -8.47
CA ILE A 23 -15.85 1.58 -8.06
C ILE A 23 -15.81 0.25 -8.82
N ILE A 24 -15.56 0.28 -10.13
CA ILE A 24 -15.42 -0.94 -10.95
C ILE A 24 -14.27 -1.79 -10.44
N TRP A 25 -13.10 -1.17 -10.21
CA TRP A 25 -11.96 -1.88 -9.66
C TRP A 25 -12.25 -2.48 -8.29
N LEU A 26 -12.87 -1.71 -7.39
CA LEU A 26 -13.20 -2.15 -6.03
C LEU A 26 -14.18 -3.32 -6.06
N ALA A 27 -15.18 -3.29 -6.93
CA ALA A 27 -16.13 -4.38 -7.10
C ALA A 27 -15.44 -5.66 -7.60
N LEU A 28 -14.55 -5.56 -8.58
CA LEU A 28 -13.78 -6.70 -9.09
C LEU A 28 -12.84 -7.27 -8.03
N ALA A 29 -12.08 -6.41 -7.34
CA ALA A 29 -11.16 -6.81 -6.27
C ALA A 29 -11.91 -7.46 -5.10
N ALA A 30 -13.05 -6.91 -4.70
CA ALA A 30 -13.88 -7.47 -3.64
C ALA A 30 -14.49 -8.82 -4.04
N ALA A 31 -15.00 -8.95 -5.27
CA ALA A 31 -15.53 -10.20 -5.78
C ALA A 31 -14.46 -11.30 -5.78
N LEU A 32 -13.26 -10.99 -6.28
CA LEU A 32 -12.16 -11.94 -6.31
C LEU A 32 -11.68 -12.28 -4.89
N CYS A 33 -11.48 -11.28 -4.02
CA CYS A 33 -11.10 -11.48 -2.62
C CYS A 33 -12.08 -12.41 -1.88
N TRP A 34 -13.38 -12.29 -2.16
CA TRP A 34 -14.38 -13.14 -1.50
C TRP A 34 -14.47 -14.55 -2.10
N SER A 35 -14.26 -14.71 -3.40
CA SER A 35 -14.21 -16.02 -4.06
C SER A 35 -12.93 -16.79 -3.78
N GLU A 36 -11.83 -16.11 -3.50
CA GLU A 36 -10.54 -16.74 -3.24
C GLU A 36 -10.59 -17.58 -1.96
N ILE A 37 -10.01 -18.77 -2.05
CA ILE A 37 -9.83 -19.66 -0.91
C ILE A 37 -8.62 -19.15 -0.14
N VAL A 38 -8.71 -19.07 1.19
CA VAL A 38 -7.57 -18.65 2.00
C VAL A 38 -6.54 -19.79 2.05
N TRP A 39 -5.32 -19.49 1.62
CA TRP A 39 -4.22 -20.43 1.53
C TRP A 39 -3.62 -20.71 2.90
N ARG A 40 -2.93 -21.85 3.00
CA ARG A 40 -2.31 -22.31 4.25
C ARG A 40 -1.35 -21.28 4.86
N ASP A 41 -0.61 -20.55 4.04
CA ASP A 41 0.32 -19.52 4.48
C ASP A 41 -0.38 -18.28 5.03
N GLU A 42 -1.51 -17.86 4.44
CA GLU A 42 -2.35 -16.79 4.98
C GLU A 42 -2.93 -17.17 6.35
N VAL A 43 -3.45 -18.40 6.49
CA VAL A 43 -3.93 -18.91 7.77
C VAL A 43 -2.80 -18.99 8.79
N ARG A 44 -1.62 -19.49 8.40
CA ARG A 44 -0.44 -19.53 9.28
C ARG A 44 -0.07 -18.13 9.76
N ALA A 45 -0.13 -17.12 8.89
CA ALA A 45 0.16 -15.74 9.26
C ALA A 45 -0.80 -15.23 10.35
N LEU A 46 -2.09 -15.52 10.20
CA LEU A 46 -3.07 -15.18 11.24
C LEU A 46 -2.82 -15.98 12.53
N SER A 47 -2.55 -17.28 12.46
CA SER A 47 -2.25 -18.08 13.64
C SER A 47 -1.06 -17.52 14.42
N LEU A 48 0.03 -17.15 13.73
CA LEU A 48 1.19 -16.49 14.34
C LEU A 48 0.82 -15.14 14.97
N ALA A 49 0.02 -14.34 14.28
CA ALA A 49 -0.45 -13.05 14.81
C ALA A 49 -1.24 -13.21 16.12
N LEU A 50 -1.90 -14.35 16.32
CA LEU A 50 -2.70 -14.64 17.52
C LEU A 50 -1.93 -15.37 18.64
N GLN A 51 -0.66 -15.71 18.44
CA GLN A 51 0.14 -16.35 19.49
C GLN A 51 0.55 -15.36 20.58
N GLY A 52 0.53 -15.83 21.83
CA GLY A 52 0.86 -15.05 23.03
C GLY A 52 -0.28 -14.16 23.52
N ASP A 53 -0.18 -13.71 24.78
CA ASP A 53 -1.26 -12.99 25.44
C ASP A 53 -1.37 -11.53 24.98
N ASN A 54 -0.27 -10.95 24.50
CA ASN A 54 -0.19 -9.56 24.08
C ASN A 54 0.68 -9.38 22.81
N PHE A 55 0.75 -8.15 22.30
CA PHE A 55 1.56 -7.82 21.11
C PHE A 55 3.06 -8.07 21.31
N ILE A 56 3.59 -7.87 22.52
CA ILE A 56 5.01 -8.05 22.80
C ILE A 56 5.37 -9.54 22.75
N ASP A 57 4.54 -10.39 23.34
CA ASP A 57 4.72 -11.83 23.30
C ASP A 57 4.61 -12.37 21.87
N MET A 58 3.65 -11.87 21.09
CA MET A 58 3.57 -12.15 19.66
C MET A 58 4.88 -11.79 18.94
N LEU A 59 5.40 -10.57 19.13
CA LEU A 59 6.66 -10.13 18.50
C LEU A 59 7.86 -10.98 18.92
N ARG A 60 7.91 -11.44 20.18
CA ARG A 60 8.97 -12.34 20.67
C ARG A 60 8.87 -13.73 20.05
N LEU A 61 7.66 -14.26 19.91
CA LEU A 61 7.42 -15.58 19.32
C LEU A 61 7.67 -15.61 17.81
N MET A 62 7.50 -14.47 17.13
CA MET A 62 7.87 -14.31 15.72
C MET A 62 9.39 -14.18 15.50
N HIS A 63 10.21 -14.13 16.54
CA HIS A 63 11.66 -14.04 16.39
C HIS A 63 12.19 -15.29 15.66
N GLY A 64 12.75 -15.09 14.46
CA GLY A 64 13.18 -16.17 13.57
C GLY A 64 12.26 -16.44 12.37
N GLU A 65 11.09 -15.79 12.31
CA GLU A 65 10.28 -15.77 11.09
C GLU A 65 10.90 -14.84 10.03
N GLY A 66 10.88 -15.26 8.77
CA GLY A 66 11.44 -14.49 7.66
C GLY A 66 10.56 -13.31 7.21
N HIS A 67 9.37 -13.15 7.80
CA HIS A 67 8.40 -12.12 7.42
C HIS A 67 8.42 -10.98 8.44
N PRO A 68 8.49 -9.72 7.99
CA PRO A 68 8.45 -8.56 8.86
C PRO A 68 7.16 -8.40 9.69
N ALA A 69 7.27 -7.73 10.83
CA ALA A 69 6.21 -7.67 11.86
C ALA A 69 4.93 -6.91 11.47
N LEU A 70 5.00 -6.00 10.48
CA LEU A 70 3.92 -5.03 10.21
C LEU A 70 2.58 -5.71 9.87
N TRP A 71 2.63 -6.75 9.05
CA TRP A 71 1.43 -7.50 8.66
C TRP A 71 0.75 -8.17 9.86
N TYR A 72 1.53 -8.81 10.73
CA TYR A 72 1.03 -9.49 11.93
C TYR A 72 0.41 -8.53 12.94
N ILE A 73 1.01 -7.34 13.12
CA ILE A 73 0.45 -6.29 13.98
C ILE A 73 -0.93 -5.88 13.48
N LEU A 74 -1.10 -5.67 12.16
CA LEU A 74 -2.38 -5.32 11.56
C LEU A 74 -3.41 -6.44 11.72
N LEU A 75 -3.02 -7.69 11.51
CA LEU A 75 -3.90 -8.84 11.68
C LEU A 75 -4.38 -9.01 13.13
N ARG A 76 -3.47 -8.94 14.11
CA ARG A 76 -3.84 -9.03 15.53
C ARG A 76 -4.77 -7.89 15.91
N ALA A 77 -4.47 -6.65 15.51
CA ALA A 77 -5.30 -5.50 15.80
C ALA A 77 -6.71 -5.65 15.21
N ALA A 78 -6.82 -6.09 13.96
CA ALA A 78 -8.11 -6.34 13.32
C ALA A 78 -8.86 -7.50 13.99
N TYR A 79 -8.17 -8.56 14.39
CA TYR A 79 -8.79 -9.70 15.06
C TYR A 79 -9.34 -9.35 16.43
N ILE A 80 -8.70 -8.45 17.18
CA ILE A 80 -9.24 -7.97 18.47
C ILE A 80 -10.63 -7.32 18.28
N VAL A 81 -10.86 -6.65 17.14
CA VAL A 81 -12.12 -5.97 16.86
C VAL A 81 -13.17 -6.91 16.27
N VAL A 82 -12.77 -7.80 15.35
CA VAL A 82 -13.70 -8.63 14.55
C VAL A 82 -13.88 -10.03 15.13
N GLY A 83 -12.86 -10.60 15.78
CA GLY A 83 -12.89 -11.93 16.40
C GLY A 83 -13.00 -13.11 15.42
N SER A 84 -12.72 -12.91 14.13
CA SER A 84 -12.91 -13.93 13.10
C SER A 84 -11.78 -13.91 12.05
N PRO A 85 -11.41 -15.06 11.45
CA PRO A 85 -10.42 -15.14 10.38
C PRO A 85 -10.73 -14.30 9.13
N VAL A 86 -11.97 -13.83 8.99
CA VAL A 86 -12.40 -12.90 7.92
C VAL A 86 -11.55 -11.62 7.90
N VAL A 87 -10.87 -11.28 9.00
CA VAL A 87 -9.92 -10.16 9.05
C VAL A 87 -8.82 -10.22 7.99
N LEU A 88 -8.39 -11.41 7.56
CA LEU A 88 -7.39 -11.56 6.49
C LEU A 88 -7.83 -10.80 5.23
N LYS A 89 -9.04 -11.12 4.76
CA LYS A 89 -9.65 -10.53 3.57
C LYS A 89 -9.96 -9.05 3.77
N ILE A 90 -10.55 -8.69 4.91
CA ILE A 90 -10.94 -7.31 5.20
C ILE A 90 -9.71 -6.39 5.22
N VAL A 91 -8.65 -6.77 5.93
CA VAL A 91 -7.44 -5.95 6.05
C VAL A 91 -6.75 -5.83 4.69
N ALA A 92 -6.57 -6.92 3.96
CA ALA A 92 -5.95 -6.90 2.64
C ALA A 92 -6.72 -6.00 1.66
N LEU A 93 -8.03 -6.19 1.54
CA LEU A 93 -8.89 -5.40 0.66
C LEU A 93 -8.91 -3.92 1.06
N THR A 94 -8.91 -3.61 2.36
CA THR A 94 -8.89 -2.22 2.85
C THR A 94 -7.60 -1.50 2.47
N ILE A 95 -6.46 -2.18 2.62
CA ILE A 95 -5.14 -1.62 2.27
C ILE A 95 -5.02 -1.44 0.76
N ALA A 96 -5.47 -2.43 -0.02
CA ALA A 96 -5.49 -2.33 -1.47
C ALA A 96 -6.43 -1.21 -1.96
N ALA A 97 -7.62 -1.09 -1.37
CA ALA A 97 -8.56 -0.02 -1.68
C ALA A 97 -8.00 1.37 -1.36
N ALA A 98 -7.30 1.52 -0.23
CA ALA A 98 -6.59 2.75 0.10
C ALA A 98 -5.50 3.06 -0.95
N SER A 99 -4.75 2.06 -1.38
CA SER A 99 -3.71 2.20 -2.42
C SER A 99 -4.30 2.61 -3.76
N ALA A 100 -5.36 1.93 -4.21
CA ALA A 100 -6.09 2.25 -5.43
C ALA A 100 -6.70 3.66 -5.38
N TYR A 101 -7.21 4.07 -4.22
CA TYR A 101 -7.71 5.43 -4.02
C TYR A 101 -6.59 6.47 -4.23
N LEU A 102 -5.40 6.25 -3.66
CA LEU A 102 -4.25 7.14 -3.89
C LEU A 102 -3.87 7.17 -5.37
N LEU A 103 -3.84 6.01 -6.04
CA LEU A 103 -3.50 5.91 -7.46
C LEU A 103 -4.45 6.69 -8.36
N VAL A 104 -5.76 6.59 -8.13
CA VAL A 104 -6.79 7.21 -8.99
C VAL A 104 -6.96 8.70 -8.71
N PHE A 105 -6.99 9.08 -7.43
CA PHE A 105 -7.41 10.42 -7.02
C PHE A 105 -6.26 11.34 -6.61
N ARG A 106 -5.10 10.80 -6.21
CA ARG A 106 -3.98 11.61 -5.70
C ARG A 106 -2.78 11.65 -6.62
N LEU A 107 -2.42 10.52 -7.25
CA LEU A 107 -1.28 10.46 -8.17
C LEU A 107 -1.63 11.06 -9.53
N LYS A 108 -0.70 11.84 -10.09
CA LYS A 108 -0.83 12.49 -11.40
C LYS A 108 -0.19 11.62 -12.49
N LEU A 109 -0.80 10.48 -12.78
CA LEU A 109 -0.32 9.56 -13.82
C LEU A 109 -1.10 9.72 -15.14
N PRO A 110 -0.47 9.44 -16.30
CA PRO A 110 -1.18 9.26 -17.56
C PRO A 110 -2.27 8.18 -17.41
N LEU A 111 -3.43 8.41 -18.04
CA LEU A 111 -4.60 7.53 -17.89
C LEU A 111 -4.28 6.07 -18.23
N SER A 112 -3.52 5.82 -19.29
CA SER A 112 -3.12 4.47 -19.69
C SER A 112 -2.30 3.75 -18.61
N ILE A 113 -1.31 4.43 -18.03
CA ILE A 113 -0.47 3.86 -16.96
C ILE A 113 -1.30 3.60 -15.70
N MET A 114 -2.19 4.54 -15.35
CA MET A 114 -3.09 4.38 -14.20
C MET A 114 -4.00 3.15 -14.38
N LEU A 115 -4.64 3.02 -15.55
CA LEU A 115 -5.54 1.90 -15.85
C LEU A 115 -4.80 0.56 -15.90
N LEU A 116 -3.66 0.50 -16.58
CA LEU A 116 -2.84 -0.70 -16.65
C LEU A 116 -2.35 -1.13 -15.27
N SER A 117 -1.94 -0.17 -14.43
CA SER A 117 -1.50 -0.46 -13.06
C SER A 117 -2.66 -0.95 -12.21
N LEU A 118 -3.81 -0.26 -12.27
CA LEU A 118 -4.98 -0.53 -11.46
C LEU A 118 -5.62 -1.89 -11.81
N PHE A 119 -5.77 -2.22 -13.10
CA PHE A 119 -6.38 -3.46 -13.57
C PHE A 119 -5.37 -4.58 -13.86
N SER A 120 -4.14 -4.44 -13.38
CA SER A 120 -3.14 -5.51 -13.43
C SER A 120 -3.50 -6.66 -12.49
N SER A 121 -2.99 -7.86 -12.81
CA SER A 121 -3.06 -9.02 -11.92
C SER A 121 -2.49 -8.70 -10.54
N PHE A 122 -1.36 -7.96 -10.48
CA PHE A 122 -0.77 -7.58 -9.20
C PHE A 122 -1.72 -6.76 -8.32
N SER A 123 -2.38 -5.76 -8.89
CA SER A 123 -3.29 -4.88 -8.15
C SER A 123 -4.55 -5.60 -7.64
N ILE A 124 -5.19 -6.41 -8.48
CA ILE A 124 -6.45 -7.08 -8.14
C ILE A 124 -6.21 -8.36 -7.34
N PHE A 125 -5.22 -9.18 -7.73
CA PHE A 125 -4.98 -10.49 -7.14
C PHE A 125 -3.94 -10.42 -6.03
N ASP A 126 -2.67 -10.16 -6.36
CA ASP A 126 -1.57 -10.25 -5.38
C ASP A 126 -1.66 -9.24 -4.23
N TYR A 127 -2.24 -8.07 -4.47
CA TYR A 127 -2.32 -6.99 -3.49
C TYR A 127 -3.68 -6.89 -2.79
N ALA A 128 -4.78 -7.28 -3.43
CA ALA A 128 -6.13 -7.15 -2.87
C ALA A 128 -6.76 -8.49 -2.48
N ALA A 129 -6.77 -9.49 -3.37
CA ALA A 129 -7.42 -10.77 -3.12
C ALA A 129 -6.60 -11.69 -2.22
N MET A 130 -5.29 -11.73 -2.44
CA MET A 130 -4.35 -12.52 -1.63
C MET A 130 -4.05 -11.76 -0.32
N SER A 131 -4.36 -12.36 0.82
CA SER A 131 -4.24 -11.73 2.15
C SER A 131 -2.80 -11.78 2.66
N ARG A 132 -1.92 -11.08 1.96
CA ARG A 132 -0.49 -11.02 2.24
C ARG A 132 -0.01 -9.57 2.39
N ASN A 133 1.23 -9.45 2.84
CA ASN A 133 1.94 -8.21 3.11
C ASN A 133 2.26 -7.34 1.87
N TYR A 134 2.03 -7.83 0.64
CA TYR A 134 2.38 -7.11 -0.58
C TYR A 134 1.55 -5.84 -0.81
N GLY A 135 0.26 -5.86 -0.50
CA GLY A 135 -0.61 -4.67 -0.63
C GLY A 135 -0.14 -3.50 0.24
N ILE A 136 0.52 -3.78 1.36
CA ILE A 136 1.10 -2.75 2.23
C ILE A 136 2.23 -2.00 1.52
N SER A 137 3.07 -2.72 0.77
CA SER A 137 4.16 -2.10 0.00
C SER A 137 3.63 -1.11 -1.03
N MET A 138 2.56 -1.48 -1.75
CA MET A 138 1.91 -0.59 -2.72
C MET A 138 1.45 0.70 -2.05
N LEU A 139 0.77 0.61 -0.91
CA LEU A 139 0.30 1.76 -0.15
C LEU A 139 1.45 2.69 0.25
N ILE A 140 2.50 2.12 0.86
CA ILE A 140 3.62 2.91 1.38
C ILE A 140 4.41 3.55 0.24
N ILE A 141 4.62 2.86 -0.89
CA ILE A 141 5.28 3.44 -2.07
C ILE A 141 4.52 4.66 -2.57
N PHE A 142 3.19 4.59 -2.67
CA PHE A 142 2.39 5.74 -3.10
C PHE A 142 2.43 6.90 -2.09
N LEU A 143 2.47 6.60 -0.78
CA LEU A 143 2.67 7.63 0.24
C LEU A 143 4.06 8.30 0.14
N ILE A 144 5.11 7.54 -0.18
CA ILE A 144 6.46 8.08 -0.42
C ILE A 144 6.43 9.02 -1.63
N VAL A 145 5.86 8.59 -2.75
CA VAL A 145 5.75 9.40 -3.97
C VAL A 145 4.98 10.69 -3.70
N LEU A 146 3.82 10.61 -3.05
CA LEU A 146 3.01 11.79 -2.71
C LEU A 146 3.71 12.75 -1.74
N SER A 147 4.52 12.23 -0.81
CA SER A 147 5.32 13.05 0.10
C SER A 147 6.44 13.75 -0.66
N TRP A 148 7.07 13.05 -1.61
CA TRP A 148 8.12 13.59 -2.45
C TRP A 148 7.61 14.69 -3.39
N GLU A 149 6.47 14.47 -4.07
CA GLU A 149 5.86 15.46 -4.98
C GLU A 149 5.50 16.78 -4.28
N LYS A 150 5.08 16.72 -3.01
CA LYS A 150 4.75 17.90 -2.21
C LYS A 150 5.97 18.70 -1.75
N GLY A 151 7.17 18.31 -2.16
CA GLY A 151 8.41 18.94 -1.73
C GLY A 151 8.70 18.72 -0.24
N ALA A 152 8.01 17.78 0.40
CA ALA A 152 8.28 17.41 1.78
C ALA A 152 9.57 16.57 1.82
N ARG A 153 10.72 17.24 1.69
CA ARG A 153 12.04 16.71 2.06
C ARG A 153 12.18 16.59 3.58
N ASN A 154 11.08 16.35 4.29
CA ASN A 154 11.12 16.02 5.70
C ASN A 154 11.72 14.63 5.83
N GLY A 155 13.04 14.58 6.01
CA GLY A 155 13.80 13.34 6.06
C GLY A 155 13.32 12.39 7.16
N ILE A 156 12.66 12.90 8.21
CA ILE A 156 12.08 12.06 9.27
C ILE A 156 10.86 11.30 8.74
N LEU A 157 9.93 11.97 8.06
CA LEU A 157 8.74 11.33 7.50
C LEU A 157 9.14 10.30 6.43
N LEU A 158 10.03 10.67 5.52
CA LEU A 158 10.52 9.75 4.49
C LEU A 158 11.30 8.59 5.09
N GLY A 159 12.15 8.84 6.10
CA GLY A 159 12.86 7.80 6.84
C GLY A 159 11.90 6.82 7.52
N LEU A 160 10.83 7.33 8.14
CA LEU A 160 9.79 6.49 8.74
C LEU A 160 9.06 5.66 7.68
N LEU A 161 8.68 6.25 6.54
CA LEU A 161 8.04 5.53 5.45
C LEU A 161 8.96 4.46 4.86
N PHE A 162 10.26 4.73 4.70
CA PHE A 162 11.24 3.73 4.28
C PHE A 162 11.41 2.62 5.30
N ALA A 163 11.44 2.94 6.60
CA ALA A 163 11.50 1.93 7.66
C ALA A 163 10.25 1.03 7.65
N LEU A 164 9.06 1.62 7.45
CA LEU A 164 7.81 0.86 7.30
C LEU A 164 7.82 0.01 6.03
N LEU A 165 8.31 0.55 4.90
CA LEU A 165 8.41 -0.18 3.63
C LEU A 165 9.38 -1.36 3.75
N ALA A 166 10.53 -1.17 4.39
CA ALA A 166 11.46 -2.28 4.68
C ALA A 166 10.84 -3.33 5.61
N ASN A 167 9.87 -2.93 6.44
CA ASN A 167 9.09 -3.81 7.32
C ASN A 167 7.83 -4.41 6.66
N THR A 168 7.73 -4.44 5.33
CA THR A 168 6.67 -5.20 4.65
C THR A 168 7.17 -6.54 4.14
N ASN A 169 8.17 -6.56 3.25
CA ASN A 169 8.72 -7.77 2.61
C ASN A 169 10.13 -7.53 2.06
N VAL A 170 10.82 -8.62 1.69
CA VAL A 170 12.20 -8.57 1.17
C VAL A 170 12.35 -7.75 -0.12
N HIS A 171 11.37 -7.79 -1.03
CA HIS A 171 11.40 -6.98 -2.25
C HIS A 171 11.41 -5.48 -1.93
N SER A 172 10.69 -5.11 -0.88
CA SER A 172 10.59 -3.72 -0.42
C SER A 172 11.88 -3.23 0.22
N VAL A 173 12.65 -4.12 0.87
CA VAL A 173 14.02 -3.79 1.34
C VAL A 173 14.93 -3.44 0.17
N VAL A 174 14.89 -4.20 -0.92
CA VAL A 174 15.68 -3.92 -2.13
C VAL A 174 15.27 -2.57 -2.75
N LEU A 175 13.96 -2.29 -2.82
CA LEU A 175 13.45 -1.00 -3.30
C LEU A 175 13.93 0.17 -2.42
N VAL A 176 13.85 0.03 -1.09
CA VAL A 176 14.36 1.04 -0.15
C VAL A 176 15.85 1.29 -0.36
N GLY A 177 16.65 0.23 -0.53
CA GLY A 177 18.08 0.35 -0.84
C GLY A 177 18.33 1.16 -2.12
N GLY A 178 17.56 0.92 -3.18
CA GLY A 178 17.62 1.68 -4.42
C GLY A 178 17.27 3.17 -4.23
N PHE A 179 16.19 3.47 -3.50
CA PHE A 179 15.80 4.85 -3.19
C PHE A 179 16.85 5.58 -2.35
N LEU A 180 17.41 4.93 -1.33
CA LEU A 180 18.45 5.51 -0.49
C LEU A 180 19.75 5.72 -1.28
N ALA A 181 20.12 4.80 -2.17
CA ALA A 181 21.27 4.99 -3.06
C ALA A 181 21.06 6.20 -3.99
N PHE A 182 19.90 6.30 -4.63
CA PHE A 182 19.55 7.47 -5.45
C PHE A 182 19.66 8.78 -4.64
N TRP A 183 19.08 8.80 -3.44
CA TRP A 183 19.11 9.98 -2.59
C TRP A 183 20.52 10.33 -2.11
N PHE A 184 21.35 9.33 -1.80
CA PHE A 184 22.76 9.53 -1.48
C PHE A 184 23.52 10.17 -2.64
N PHE A 185 23.35 9.68 -3.87
CA PHE A 185 23.99 10.27 -5.04
C PHE A 185 23.48 11.68 -5.33
N ASP A 186 22.17 11.92 -5.21
CA ASP A 186 21.58 13.27 -5.33
C ASP A 186 22.25 14.24 -4.35
N LEU A 187 22.40 13.84 -3.08
CA LEU A 187 23.06 14.65 -2.04
C LEU A 187 24.55 14.89 -2.31
N VAL A 188 25.28 13.89 -2.81
CA VAL A 188 26.70 14.04 -3.13
C VAL A 188 26.91 14.97 -4.34
N LEU A 189 26.06 14.85 -5.37
CA LEU A 189 26.16 15.64 -6.60
C LEU A 189 25.61 17.07 -6.47
N THR A 190 24.62 17.29 -5.60
CA THR A 190 24.05 18.64 -5.37
C THR A 190 24.79 19.44 -4.30
N ARG A 191 25.82 18.88 -3.65
CA ARG A 191 26.72 19.68 -2.81
C ARG A 191 27.41 20.73 -3.67
N PRO A 192 27.16 22.04 -3.48
CA PRO A 192 28.05 23.05 -4.04
C PRO A 192 29.45 22.76 -3.49
N GLY A 193 30.46 22.78 -4.36
CA GLY A 193 31.84 22.50 -3.98
C GLY A 193 32.17 23.27 -2.70
N LEU A 194 32.68 22.54 -1.70
CA LEU A 194 33.32 23.18 -0.55
C LEU A 194 34.45 24.08 -1.10
N PRO A 195 34.62 25.31 -0.56
CA PRO A 195 35.72 26.18 -0.95
C PRO A 195 37.09 25.53 -0.75
#